data_AF-A0A173LXW4-F1
#
_entry.id   AF-A0A173LXW4-F1
#
_cell.length_a   1.000
_cell.length_b   1.000
_cell.length_c   1.000
_cell.angle_alpha   90.00
_cell.angle_beta   90.00
_cell.angle_gamma   90.00
#
_symmetry.space_group_name_H-M   'P 1'
#
loop_
_entity.id
_entity.type
_entity.pdbx_description
1 polymer ?
#
loop_
_entity_poly.entity_id
_entity_poly.type
_entity_poly.pdbx_seq_one_letter_code
_entity_poly.pdbx_strand_id
1 'polypeptide(L)'
;MSEENEEGVEQAKEAYVPGTLYIMQETDYLSGEKFDYYKIGIVRGEKDVAAREKEHSTGNPRQISSVKDILSPAVQKLETRLHNEFARHRVSSGEWFYLPGDLLSQVIALAEELNAELESEIEILKAAKLVSGPGSKPAFTPTEELLAVSQRLSDVLGQAAVVANYKKIVDTKLKELAQGDPKWEHLFERRSYAEKNTFNVAVLKKKYKALYEEYQRIAKVSVTKRFTVKATEFEADSIYAEFGLTEPEKIGDDIIGLHQANLAHWSIDARLGWEQELLEAKLLTEASEAEGIEGILAWKTTESKNFDRKAFEIEHPVEFADSFKFTPATTTWRVAEWASYSIKNY
;
A
#
# COMPACT_ATOMS: atom_id res chain seq x y z
N MET A 1 -22.78 7.03 25.93
CA MET A 1 -23.16 6.07 24.86
C MET A 1 -23.48 6.77 23.53
N SER A 2 -23.05 8.01 23.30
CA SER A 2 -23.31 8.76 22.05
C SER A 2 -22.08 9.43 21.45
N GLU A 3 -20.91 9.40 22.10
CA GLU A 3 -19.68 10.06 21.59
C GLU A 3 -18.79 9.09 20.77
N GLU A 4 -18.78 7.79 21.07
CA GLU A 4 -17.95 6.80 20.33
C GLU A 4 -18.51 6.47 18.94
N ASN A 5 -19.80 6.74 18.68
CA ASN A 5 -20.38 6.61 17.35
C ASN A 5 -20.05 7.81 16.45
N GLU A 6 -19.65 8.95 17.01
CA GLU A 6 -19.23 10.11 16.21
C GLU A 6 -17.77 9.98 15.76
N GLU A 7 -16.86 9.44 16.59
CA GLU A 7 -15.46 9.20 16.19
C GLU A 7 -15.32 8.16 15.06
N GLY A 8 -16.17 7.12 15.05
CA GLY A 8 -16.21 6.13 13.96
C GLY A 8 -16.74 6.72 12.64
N VAL A 9 -17.62 7.72 12.72
CA VAL A 9 -18.18 8.44 11.58
C VAL A 9 -17.21 9.54 11.10
N GLU A 10 -16.42 10.13 11.99
CA GLU A 10 -15.43 11.16 11.67
C GLU A 10 -14.13 10.58 11.10
N GLN A 11 -13.68 9.40 11.57
CA GLN A 11 -12.57 8.67 10.92
C GLN A 11 -12.97 8.06 9.57
N ALA A 12 -14.24 7.72 9.37
CA ALA A 12 -14.74 7.30 8.05
C ALA A 12 -14.83 8.46 7.05
N LYS A 13 -14.93 9.72 7.51
CA LYS A 13 -14.99 10.92 6.67
C LYS A 13 -13.67 11.27 5.95
N GLU A 14 -12.54 10.64 6.26
CA GLU A 14 -11.23 11.00 5.68
C GLU A 14 -10.58 9.93 4.77
N ALA A 15 -11.21 8.78 4.51
CA ALA A 15 -10.56 7.72 3.71
C ALA A 15 -10.36 8.08 2.22
N TYR A 16 -11.28 8.86 1.66
CA TYR A 16 -11.24 9.33 0.28
C TYR A 16 -11.36 10.85 0.27
N VAL A 17 -10.21 11.51 0.35
CA VAL A 17 -10.13 12.97 0.39
C VAL A 17 -10.05 13.52 -1.04
N PRO A 18 -10.97 14.42 -1.44
CA PRO A 18 -10.87 15.11 -2.71
C PRO A 18 -9.64 16.03 -2.77
N GLY A 19 -9.15 16.25 -3.97
CA GLY A 19 -8.04 17.16 -4.21
C GLY A 19 -7.56 17.11 -5.64
N THR A 20 -6.40 17.71 -5.90
CA THR A 20 -5.85 17.86 -7.24
C THR A 20 -4.51 17.14 -7.34
N LEU A 21 -4.42 16.21 -8.29
CA LEU A 21 -3.16 15.63 -8.72
C LEU A 21 -2.53 16.61 -9.71
N TYR A 22 -1.26 16.94 -9.53
CA TYR A 22 -0.49 17.74 -10.47
C TYR A 22 0.70 16.96 -11.02
N ILE A 23 1.08 17.28 -12.26
CA ILE A 23 2.31 16.84 -12.89
C ILE A 23 3.11 18.10 -13.25
N MET A 24 4.23 18.33 -12.56
CA MET A 24 5.08 19.50 -12.78
C MET A 24 6.33 19.14 -13.56
N GLN A 25 6.82 20.07 -14.37
CA GLN A 25 8.06 19.97 -15.14
C GLN A 25 9.05 21.05 -14.73
N GLU A 26 10.34 20.73 -14.78
CA GLU A 26 11.42 21.72 -14.65
C GLU A 26 11.79 22.35 -16.01
N THR A 27 11.91 23.68 -16.02
CA THR A 27 12.46 24.47 -17.13
C THR A 27 13.64 25.31 -16.64
N ASP A 28 14.74 25.32 -17.39
CA ASP A 28 15.89 26.18 -17.10
C ASP A 28 15.57 27.64 -17.45
N TYR A 29 15.78 28.57 -16.52
CA TYR A 29 15.44 29.99 -16.72
C TYR A 29 16.31 30.70 -17.76
N LEU A 30 17.56 30.27 -17.95
CA LEU A 30 18.51 30.97 -18.80
C LEU A 30 18.40 30.53 -20.26
N SER A 31 18.25 29.22 -20.48
CA SER A 31 18.18 28.60 -21.79
C SER A 31 16.75 28.35 -22.29
N GLY A 32 15.77 28.27 -21.38
CA GLY A 32 14.42 27.83 -21.68
C GLY A 32 14.30 26.32 -21.95
N GLU A 33 15.36 25.55 -21.72
CA GLU A 33 15.38 24.10 -21.94
C GLU A 33 14.47 23.39 -20.93
N LYS A 34 13.66 22.46 -21.43
CA LYS A 34 12.76 21.62 -20.63
C LYS A 34 13.40 20.25 -20.42
N PHE A 35 13.33 19.74 -19.20
CA PHE A 35 13.85 18.41 -18.87
C PHE A 35 12.72 17.37 -18.83
N ASP A 36 13.06 16.13 -19.13
CA ASP A 36 12.15 14.98 -19.03
C ASP A 36 11.96 14.47 -17.58
N TYR A 37 12.26 15.33 -16.59
CA TYR A 37 12.00 15.05 -15.19
C TYR A 37 10.69 15.70 -14.77
N TYR A 38 9.77 14.88 -14.29
CA TYR A 38 8.44 15.30 -13.90
C TYR A 38 8.17 14.92 -12.44
N LYS A 39 7.57 15.85 -11.71
CA LYS A 39 7.08 15.60 -10.35
C LYS A 39 5.61 15.27 -10.41
N ILE A 40 5.22 14.11 -9.88
CA ILE A 40 3.82 13.74 -9.71
C ILE A 40 3.49 13.92 -8.23
N GLY A 41 2.54 14.81 -7.92
CA GLY A 41 2.19 15.13 -6.54
C GLY A 41 0.74 15.53 -6.37
N ILE A 42 0.33 15.77 -5.12
CA ILE A 42 -1.06 16.14 -4.78
C ILE A 42 -1.19 17.40 -3.95
N VAL A 43 -2.38 17.98 -4.03
CA VAL A 43 -2.90 18.97 -3.09
C VAL A 43 -4.26 18.47 -2.59
N ARG A 44 -4.53 18.56 -1.28
CA ARG A 44 -5.78 18.08 -0.65
C ARG A 44 -6.70 19.24 -0.26
N GLY A 45 -8.01 19.01 -0.32
CA GLY A 45 -9.03 19.97 0.12
C GLY A 45 -9.06 21.23 -0.75
N GLU A 46 -9.32 22.40 -0.13
CA GLU A 46 -9.43 23.69 -0.82
C GLU A 46 -8.09 24.36 -1.17
N LYS A 47 -6.96 23.68 -0.96
CA LYS A 47 -5.66 24.24 -1.30
C LYS A 47 -5.46 24.30 -2.81
N ASP A 48 -4.95 25.42 -3.29
CA ASP A 48 -4.72 25.70 -4.71
C ASP A 48 -3.36 25.17 -5.18
N VAL A 49 -3.30 24.60 -6.38
CA VAL A 49 -2.07 24.16 -7.05
C VAL A 49 -1.10 25.32 -7.21
N ALA A 50 -1.60 26.54 -7.47
CA ALA A 50 -0.79 27.74 -7.61
C ALA A 50 0.01 28.08 -6.33
N ALA A 51 -0.53 27.77 -5.14
CA ALA A 51 0.19 27.94 -3.89
C ALA A 51 1.38 26.95 -3.79
N ARG A 52 1.20 25.72 -4.30
CA ARG A 52 2.24 24.68 -4.31
C ARG A 52 3.34 24.95 -5.33
N GLU A 53 2.99 25.49 -6.49
CA GLU A 53 3.97 25.97 -7.48
C GLU A 53 4.89 27.04 -6.89
N LYS A 54 4.33 27.98 -6.13
CA LYS A 54 5.09 29.03 -5.44
C LYS A 54 6.02 28.47 -4.37
N GLU A 55 5.57 27.49 -3.58
CA GLU A 55 6.39 26.80 -2.59
C GLU A 55 7.59 26.09 -3.24
N HIS A 56 7.35 25.36 -4.34
CA HIS A 56 8.41 24.66 -5.07
C HIS A 56 9.38 25.59 -5.82
N SER A 57 8.90 26.77 -6.24
CA SER A 57 9.71 27.77 -6.95
C SER A 57 10.53 28.67 -6.02
N THR A 58 10.21 28.74 -4.73
CA THR A 58 10.91 29.65 -3.80
C THR A 58 12.33 29.16 -3.53
N GLY A 59 13.32 29.85 -4.11
CA GLY A 59 14.75 29.54 -3.95
C GLY A 59 15.29 28.48 -4.92
N ASN A 60 14.47 27.96 -5.85
CA ASN A 60 14.93 27.03 -6.88
C ASN A 60 15.48 27.82 -8.08
N PRO A 61 16.73 27.55 -8.54
CA PRO A 61 17.29 28.17 -9.74
C PRO A 61 16.61 27.72 -11.06
N ARG A 62 15.64 26.81 -11.00
CA ARG A 62 14.82 26.35 -12.14
C ARG A 62 13.36 26.77 -11.98
N GLN A 63 12.67 26.97 -13.09
CA GLN A 63 11.23 27.20 -13.11
C GLN A 63 10.52 25.86 -12.99
N ILE A 64 9.59 25.75 -12.05
CA ILE A 64 8.70 24.60 -11.91
C ILE A 64 7.29 25.06 -12.27
N SER A 65 6.67 24.41 -13.25
CA SER A 65 5.30 24.72 -13.69
C SER A 65 4.49 23.44 -13.87
N SER A 66 3.20 23.48 -13.53
CA SER A 66 2.30 22.37 -13.83
C SER A 66 2.09 22.23 -15.34
N VAL A 67 2.18 20.98 -15.81
CA VAL A 67 1.87 20.55 -17.17
C VAL A 67 0.45 19.98 -17.23
N LYS A 68 -0.02 19.41 -16.12
CA LYS A 68 -1.34 18.80 -16.02
C LYS A 68 -1.83 18.82 -14.58
N ASP A 69 -3.08 19.23 -14.40
CA ASP A 69 -3.81 19.15 -13.14
C ASP A 69 -5.09 18.31 -13.35
N ILE A 70 -5.38 17.40 -12.42
CA ILE A 70 -6.55 16.52 -12.44
C ILE A 70 -7.25 16.60 -11.08
N LEU A 71 -8.48 17.11 -11.09
CA LEU A 71 -9.34 17.09 -9.91
C LEU A 71 -9.83 15.66 -9.68
N SER A 72 -9.64 15.14 -8.48
CA SER A 72 -9.96 13.77 -8.12
C SER A 72 -10.79 13.70 -6.85
N PRO A 73 -11.81 12.81 -6.79
CA PRO A 73 -12.57 12.56 -5.57
C PRO A 73 -11.75 11.82 -4.51
N ALA A 74 -10.63 11.18 -4.88
CA ALA A 74 -9.75 10.43 -3.98
C ALA A 74 -8.28 10.59 -4.36
N VAL A 75 -7.76 11.82 -4.25
CA VAL A 75 -6.49 12.24 -4.86
C VAL A 75 -5.26 11.42 -4.40
N GLN A 76 -5.20 11.07 -3.11
CA GLN A 76 -4.09 10.26 -2.57
C GLN A 76 -4.07 8.85 -3.15
N LYS A 77 -5.27 8.27 -3.37
CA LYS A 77 -5.41 6.93 -3.95
C LYS A 77 -4.94 6.94 -5.41
N LEU A 78 -5.32 7.96 -6.18
CA LEU A 78 -4.87 8.16 -7.55
C LEU A 78 -3.34 8.33 -7.65
N GLU A 79 -2.75 9.21 -6.82
CA GLU A 79 -1.30 9.42 -6.79
C GLU A 79 -0.54 8.14 -6.46
N THR A 80 -0.95 7.43 -5.41
CA THR A 80 -0.30 6.19 -4.99
C THR A 80 -0.33 5.14 -6.10
N ARG A 81 -1.47 5.03 -6.80
CA ARG A 81 -1.63 4.11 -7.94
C ARG A 81 -0.69 4.45 -9.09
N LEU A 82 -0.55 5.73 -9.43
CA LEU A 82 0.37 6.21 -10.48
C LEU A 82 1.83 6.06 -10.09
N HIS A 83 2.20 6.42 -8.85
CA HIS A 83 3.57 6.29 -8.37
C HIS A 83 4.05 4.85 -8.48
N ASN A 84 3.21 3.89 -8.11
CA ASN A 84 3.53 2.46 -8.19
C ASN A 84 3.52 1.93 -9.63
N GLU A 85 2.59 2.38 -10.46
CA GLU A 85 2.57 2.04 -11.89
C GLU A 85 3.89 2.38 -12.58
N PHE A 86 4.39 3.58 -12.34
CA PHE A 86 5.59 4.10 -12.97
C PHE A 86 6.83 3.98 -12.08
N ALA A 87 6.85 3.04 -11.12
CA ALA A 87 7.96 2.85 -10.18
C ALA A 87 9.31 2.60 -10.90
N ARG A 88 9.30 1.93 -12.06
CA ARG A 88 10.48 1.74 -12.92
C ARG A 88 11.10 3.06 -13.41
N HIS A 89 10.30 4.12 -13.56
CA HIS A 89 10.72 5.44 -14.03
C HIS A 89 11.01 6.42 -12.90
N ARG A 90 10.80 6.02 -11.63
CA ARG A 90 11.04 6.85 -10.47
C ARG A 90 12.55 7.02 -10.26
N VAL A 91 13.04 8.25 -10.08
CA VAL A 91 14.49 8.54 -10.04
C VAL A 91 15.01 9.09 -8.71
N SER A 92 14.13 9.55 -7.82
CA SER A 92 14.51 10.05 -6.50
C SER A 92 13.42 9.73 -5.45
N SER A 93 13.46 10.39 -4.30
CA SER A 93 12.79 10.10 -3.02
C SER A 93 11.24 10.02 -3.01
N GLY A 94 10.64 9.39 -4.00
CA GLY A 94 9.21 9.08 -4.07
C GLY A 94 8.48 9.79 -5.21
N GLU A 95 8.83 11.04 -5.51
CA GLU A 95 7.91 11.95 -6.22
C GLU A 95 8.37 12.38 -7.63
N TRP A 96 9.61 12.07 -8.02
CA TRP A 96 10.16 12.47 -9.33
C TRP A 96 10.39 11.27 -10.25
N PHE A 97 10.04 11.47 -11.52
CA PHE A 97 10.06 10.46 -12.57
C PHE A 97 10.82 10.98 -13.79
N TYR A 98 11.60 10.12 -14.41
CA TYR A 98 12.19 10.36 -15.72
C TYR A 98 11.29 9.77 -16.80
N LEU A 99 10.60 10.62 -17.55
CA LEU A 99 9.55 10.24 -18.51
C LEU A 99 9.87 10.79 -19.91
N PRO A 100 10.87 10.23 -20.61
CA PRO A 100 11.21 10.64 -21.96
C PRO A 100 10.16 10.24 -23.01
N GLY A 101 10.12 10.98 -24.12
CA GLY A 101 9.26 10.68 -25.27
C GLY A 101 7.78 10.66 -24.89
N ASP A 102 7.07 9.60 -25.26
CA ASP A 102 5.61 9.48 -25.06
C ASP A 102 5.22 9.06 -23.63
N LEU A 103 6.17 8.82 -22.74
CA LEU A 103 5.87 8.35 -21.38
C LEU A 103 5.06 9.35 -20.57
N LEU A 104 5.30 10.66 -20.72
CA LEU A 104 4.47 11.68 -20.08
C LEU A 104 3.00 11.56 -20.52
N SER A 105 2.76 11.42 -21.82
CA SER A 105 1.42 11.27 -22.38
C SER A 105 0.73 10.00 -21.85
N GLN A 106 1.47 8.90 -21.70
CA GLN A 106 0.95 7.66 -21.11
C GLN A 106 0.58 7.83 -19.62
N VAL A 107 1.41 8.52 -18.85
CA VAL A 107 1.10 8.85 -17.45
C VAL A 107 -0.17 9.69 -17.35
N ILE A 108 -0.30 10.73 -18.18
CA ILE A 108 -1.49 11.60 -18.20
C ILE A 108 -2.74 10.80 -18.57
N ALA A 109 -2.68 10.02 -19.65
CA ALA A 109 -3.82 9.22 -20.11
C ALA A 109 -4.28 8.23 -19.04
N LEU A 110 -3.35 7.51 -18.40
CA LEU A 110 -3.70 6.58 -17.33
C LEU A 110 -4.24 7.33 -16.09
N ALA A 111 -3.69 8.50 -15.76
CA ALA A 111 -4.19 9.30 -14.64
C ALA A 111 -5.65 9.73 -14.85
N GLU A 112 -6.01 10.13 -16.07
CA GLU A 112 -7.38 10.49 -16.45
C GLU A 112 -8.31 9.27 -16.42
N GLU A 113 -7.87 8.12 -16.96
CA GLU A 113 -8.62 6.87 -16.93
C GLU A 113 -8.92 6.41 -15.50
N LEU A 114 -7.90 6.33 -14.65
CA LEU A 114 -8.04 5.96 -13.24
C LEU A 114 -8.93 6.94 -12.47
N ASN A 115 -8.84 8.23 -12.81
CA ASN A 115 -9.70 9.24 -12.19
C ASN A 115 -11.16 9.08 -12.60
N ALA A 116 -11.43 8.81 -13.87
CA ALA A 116 -12.79 8.54 -14.35
C ALA A 116 -13.39 7.29 -13.67
N GLU A 117 -12.59 6.23 -13.49
CA GLU A 117 -13.01 5.05 -12.73
C GLU A 117 -13.33 5.42 -11.28
N LEU A 118 -12.46 6.19 -10.60
CA LEU A 118 -12.74 6.69 -9.26
C LEU A 118 -14.03 7.51 -9.20
N GLU A 119 -14.27 8.42 -10.14
CA GLU A 119 -15.50 9.21 -10.20
C GLU A 119 -16.75 8.31 -10.31
N SER A 120 -16.66 7.22 -11.06
CA SER A 120 -17.77 6.27 -11.22
C SER A 120 -17.99 5.37 -10.00
N GLU A 121 -16.93 5.02 -9.27
CA GLU A 121 -16.97 4.02 -8.19
C GLU A 121 -16.89 4.63 -6.78
N ILE A 122 -16.67 5.95 -6.65
CA ILE A 122 -16.41 6.60 -5.36
C ILE A 122 -17.52 6.39 -4.34
N GLU A 123 -18.79 6.42 -4.76
CA GLU A 123 -19.92 6.25 -3.84
C GLU A 123 -20.02 4.80 -3.34
N ILE A 124 -19.69 3.81 -4.17
CA ILE A 124 -19.60 2.40 -3.76
C ILE A 124 -18.46 2.21 -2.77
N LEU A 125 -17.29 2.80 -3.05
CA LEU A 125 -16.13 2.77 -2.15
C LEU A 125 -16.43 3.40 -0.79
N LYS A 126 -17.07 4.58 -0.77
CA LYS A 126 -17.52 5.25 0.46
C LYS A 126 -18.53 4.41 1.21
N ALA A 127 -19.56 3.89 0.53
CA ALA A 127 -20.59 3.04 1.15
C ALA A 127 -19.96 1.80 1.81
N ALA A 128 -19.06 1.11 1.11
CA ALA A 128 -18.37 -0.06 1.63
C ALA A 128 -17.52 0.21 2.89
N LYS A 129 -16.96 1.43 3.05
CA LYS A 129 -16.23 1.82 4.27
C LYS A 129 -17.16 2.01 5.47
N LEU A 130 -18.42 2.38 5.25
CA LEU A 130 -19.42 2.54 6.31
C LEU A 130 -19.96 1.19 6.81
N VAL A 131 -19.76 0.10 6.05
CA VAL A 131 -20.16 -1.26 6.44
C VAL A 131 -19.21 -1.79 7.53
N SER A 132 -19.66 -1.69 8.78
CA SER A 132 -18.87 -2.02 9.98
C SER A 132 -19.21 -3.38 10.62
N GLY A 133 -20.28 -4.03 10.17
CA GLY A 133 -20.75 -5.30 10.71
C GLY A 133 -21.89 -5.92 9.87
N PRO A 134 -22.39 -7.10 10.25
CA PRO A 134 -23.53 -7.73 9.60
C PRO A 134 -24.78 -6.84 9.69
N GLY A 135 -25.56 -6.80 8.62
CA GLY A 135 -26.90 -6.25 8.65
C GLY A 135 -27.89 -7.17 9.34
N SER A 136 -29.16 -6.75 9.40
CA SER A 136 -30.21 -7.48 10.14
C SER A 136 -30.94 -8.54 9.32
N LYS A 137 -30.81 -8.53 7.99
CA LYS A 137 -31.43 -9.55 7.13
C LYS A 137 -30.58 -10.82 7.15
N PRO A 138 -31.19 -12.02 7.03
CA PRO A 138 -30.42 -13.26 6.89
C PRO A 138 -29.45 -13.19 5.71
N ALA A 139 -28.38 -13.98 5.78
CA ALA A 139 -27.50 -14.18 4.63
C ALA A 139 -28.31 -14.67 3.42
N PHE A 140 -27.92 -14.24 2.22
CA PHE A 140 -28.62 -14.59 0.99
C PHE A 140 -27.73 -15.36 0.03
N THR A 141 -28.37 -16.16 -0.82
CA THR A 141 -27.70 -16.88 -1.90
C THR A 141 -27.27 -15.88 -3.00
N PRO A 142 -26.00 -15.90 -3.44
CA PRO A 142 -25.50 -14.94 -4.42
C PRO A 142 -26.19 -15.08 -5.78
N THR A 143 -26.34 -13.95 -6.46
CA THR A 143 -26.76 -13.90 -7.88
C THR A 143 -25.60 -14.32 -8.80
N GLU A 144 -25.90 -14.59 -10.08
CA GLU A 144 -24.86 -14.88 -11.08
C GLU A 144 -23.83 -13.73 -11.21
N GLU A 145 -24.28 -12.48 -11.09
CA GLU A 145 -23.42 -11.30 -11.10
C GLU A 145 -22.46 -11.29 -9.90
N LEU A 146 -22.97 -11.58 -8.69
CA LEU A 146 -22.12 -11.64 -7.47
C LEU A 146 -21.16 -12.82 -7.51
N LEU A 147 -21.56 -13.95 -8.11
CA LEU A 147 -20.66 -15.07 -8.36
C LEU A 147 -19.54 -14.68 -9.33
N ALA A 148 -19.84 -13.91 -10.38
CA ALA A 148 -18.81 -13.42 -11.32
C ALA A 148 -17.84 -12.44 -10.63
N VAL A 149 -18.34 -11.51 -9.81
CA VAL A 149 -17.51 -10.59 -9.00
C VAL A 149 -16.61 -11.39 -8.04
N SER A 150 -17.18 -12.38 -7.34
CA SER A 150 -16.42 -13.25 -6.43
C SER A 150 -15.38 -14.10 -7.17
N GLN A 151 -15.68 -14.59 -8.37
CA GLN A 151 -14.71 -15.32 -9.18
C GLN A 151 -13.57 -14.40 -9.62
N ARG A 152 -13.86 -13.17 -10.04
CA ARG A 152 -12.79 -12.23 -10.37
C ARG A 152 -11.93 -11.88 -9.16
N LEU A 153 -12.53 -11.76 -7.97
CA LEU A 153 -11.78 -11.58 -6.72
C LEU A 153 -10.88 -12.79 -6.42
N SER A 154 -11.38 -14.00 -6.65
CA SER A 154 -10.59 -15.25 -6.54
C SER A 154 -9.35 -15.21 -7.42
N ASP A 155 -9.51 -14.76 -8.66
CA ASP A 155 -8.43 -14.66 -9.64
C ASP A 155 -7.40 -13.59 -9.23
N VAL A 156 -7.85 -12.39 -8.86
CA VAL A 156 -6.97 -11.29 -8.40
C VAL A 156 -6.14 -11.72 -7.18
N LEU A 157 -6.75 -12.42 -6.22
CA LEU A 157 -6.03 -12.96 -5.06
C LEU A 157 -4.99 -14.02 -5.45
N GLY A 158 -5.30 -14.85 -6.44
CA GLY A 158 -4.37 -15.83 -7.02
C GLY A 158 -3.17 -15.19 -7.70
N GLN A 159 -3.44 -14.22 -8.57
CA GLN A 159 -2.41 -13.43 -9.26
C GLN A 159 -1.51 -12.70 -8.25
N ALA A 160 -2.10 -12.06 -7.23
CA ALA A 160 -1.37 -11.36 -6.18
C ALA A 160 -0.47 -12.30 -5.37
N ALA A 161 -0.91 -13.54 -5.11
CA ALA A 161 -0.08 -14.53 -4.42
C ALA A 161 1.16 -14.92 -5.25
N VAL A 162 1.01 -15.09 -6.56
CA VAL A 162 2.13 -15.38 -7.47
C VAL A 162 3.11 -14.21 -7.53
N VAL A 163 2.61 -12.97 -7.64
CA VAL A 163 3.45 -11.75 -7.67
C VAL A 163 4.16 -11.52 -6.33
N ALA A 164 3.50 -11.80 -5.21
CA ALA A 164 4.14 -11.74 -3.89
C ALA A 164 5.30 -12.74 -3.76
N ASN A 165 5.16 -13.94 -4.33
CA ASN A 165 6.24 -14.91 -4.38
C ASN A 165 7.37 -14.45 -5.32
N TYR A 166 7.05 -13.92 -6.50
CA TYR A 166 8.03 -13.33 -7.43
C TYR A 166 8.88 -12.26 -6.75
N LYS A 167 8.23 -11.30 -6.08
CA LYS A 167 8.88 -10.26 -5.30
C LYS A 167 9.84 -10.85 -4.27
N LYS A 168 9.41 -11.86 -3.52
CA LYS A 168 10.24 -12.52 -2.51
C LYS A 168 11.50 -13.13 -3.11
N ILE A 169 11.37 -13.84 -4.25
CA ILE A 169 12.50 -14.47 -4.95
C ILE A 169 13.50 -13.39 -5.41
N VAL A 170 13.00 -12.36 -6.11
CA VAL A 170 13.84 -11.28 -6.65
C VAL A 170 14.51 -10.46 -5.54
N ASP A 171 13.78 -10.06 -4.49
CA ASP A 171 14.32 -9.30 -3.35
C ASP A 171 15.39 -10.10 -2.60
N THR A 172 15.16 -11.40 -2.38
CA THR A 172 16.13 -12.28 -1.72
C THR A 172 17.41 -12.37 -2.54
N LYS A 173 17.29 -12.67 -3.84
CA LYS A 173 18.46 -12.81 -4.72
C LYS A 173 19.25 -11.52 -4.85
N LEU A 174 18.56 -10.38 -5.00
CA LEU A 174 19.20 -9.07 -5.06
C LEU A 174 19.98 -8.76 -3.78
N LYS A 175 19.41 -9.06 -2.60
CA LYS A 175 20.11 -8.88 -1.32
C LYS A 175 21.33 -9.78 -1.19
N GLU A 176 21.22 -11.04 -1.57
CA GLU A 176 22.34 -11.99 -1.54
C GLU A 176 23.53 -11.52 -2.39
N LEU A 177 23.27 -10.91 -3.55
CA LEU A 177 24.30 -10.48 -4.50
C LEU A 177 24.89 -9.10 -4.21
N ALA A 178 24.08 -8.16 -3.68
CA ALA A 178 24.43 -6.74 -3.69
C ALA A 178 24.39 -6.06 -2.32
N GLN A 179 23.77 -6.66 -1.30
CA GLN A 179 23.62 -6.01 0.00
C GLN A 179 24.98 -5.82 0.68
N GLY A 180 25.28 -4.59 1.08
CA GLY A 180 26.50 -4.23 1.79
C GLY A 180 27.73 -4.02 0.90
N ASP A 181 27.61 -4.24 -0.42
CA ASP A 181 28.62 -3.82 -1.39
C ASP A 181 28.51 -2.30 -1.64
N PRO A 182 29.55 -1.49 -1.36
CA PRO A 182 29.54 -0.06 -1.62
C PRO A 182 29.19 0.31 -3.07
N LYS A 183 29.48 -0.56 -4.04
CA LYS A 183 29.13 -0.35 -5.45
C LYS A 183 27.62 -0.28 -5.65
N TRP A 184 26.85 -1.04 -4.86
CA TRP A 184 25.41 -1.20 -5.02
C TRP A 184 24.58 -0.57 -3.91
N GLU A 185 25.20 0.20 -3.01
CA GLU A 185 24.51 0.85 -1.88
C GLU A 185 23.33 1.74 -2.34
N HIS A 186 23.43 2.34 -3.53
CA HIS A 186 22.37 3.15 -4.15
C HIS A 186 21.08 2.38 -4.48
N LEU A 187 21.10 1.05 -4.45
CA LEU A 187 19.95 0.16 -4.66
C LEU A 187 19.24 -0.21 -3.36
N PHE A 188 19.72 0.26 -2.21
CA PHE A 188 19.17 -0.08 -0.91
C PHE A 188 18.98 1.15 -0.01
N GLU A 189 17.85 1.18 0.69
CA GLU A 189 17.66 2.03 1.85
C GLU A 189 18.23 1.35 3.09
N ARG A 190 19.23 1.99 3.70
CA ARG A 190 19.77 1.59 5.00
C ARG A 190 18.91 2.15 6.13
N ARG A 191 18.37 1.29 6.98
CA ARG A 191 17.67 1.68 8.22
C ARG A 191 18.43 1.16 9.43
N SER A 192 18.87 2.08 10.27
CA SER A 192 19.57 1.76 11.51
C SER A 192 18.62 1.92 12.70
N TYR A 193 18.55 0.89 13.52
CA TYR A 193 17.78 0.88 14.76
C TYR A 193 18.75 0.86 15.93
N ALA A 194 18.60 1.84 16.82
CA ALA A 194 19.32 1.85 18.09
C ALA A 194 18.95 0.62 18.93
N GLU A 195 19.85 0.24 19.82
CA GLU A 195 19.52 -0.76 20.83
C GLU A 195 18.34 -0.30 21.69
N LYS A 196 17.49 -1.25 22.07
CA LYS A 196 16.31 -0.97 22.88
C LYS A 196 16.16 -2.02 23.95
N ASN A 197 15.87 -1.57 25.16
CA ASN A 197 15.38 -2.42 26.21
C ASN A 197 13.89 -2.14 26.41
N THR A 198 13.05 -3.05 25.94
CA THR A 198 11.59 -2.86 25.98
C THR A 198 10.92 -4.01 26.71
N PHE A 199 9.92 -3.68 27.51
CA PHE A 199 9.00 -4.67 28.07
C PHE A 199 8.47 -5.58 26.96
N ASN A 200 8.58 -6.89 27.15
CA ASN A 200 8.25 -7.87 26.14
C ASN A 200 7.22 -8.87 26.66
N VAL A 201 6.00 -8.78 26.11
CA VAL A 201 4.87 -9.65 26.49
C VAL A 201 5.17 -11.13 26.26
N ALA A 202 5.96 -11.49 25.23
CA ALA A 202 6.29 -12.89 24.97
C ALA A 202 7.27 -13.45 26.02
N VAL A 203 8.20 -12.64 26.53
CA VAL A 203 9.07 -13.01 27.66
C VAL A 203 8.23 -13.22 28.92
N LEU A 204 7.34 -12.28 29.24
CA LEU A 204 6.41 -12.40 30.35
C LEU A 204 5.57 -13.67 30.24
N LYS A 205 4.92 -13.92 29.09
CA LYS A 205 4.07 -15.10 28.86
C LYS A 205 4.85 -16.41 29.02
N LYS A 206 6.13 -16.43 28.63
CA LYS A 206 6.99 -17.61 28.75
C LYS A 206 7.40 -17.90 30.20
N LYS A 207 7.76 -16.87 30.96
CA LYS A 207 8.27 -17.01 32.35
C LYS A 207 7.15 -17.06 33.40
N TYR A 208 6.10 -16.26 33.19
CA TYR A 208 5.06 -15.94 34.17
C TYR A 208 3.67 -16.13 33.57
N LYS A 209 3.42 -17.29 32.96
CA LYS A 209 2.17 -17.58 32.22
C LYS A 209 0.91 -17.33 33.05
N ALA A 210 0.88 -17.78 34.30
CA ALA A 210 -0.30 -17.63 35.17
C ALA A 210 -0.61 -16.16 35.47
N LEU A 211 0.42 -15.38 35.85
CA LEU A 211 0.27 -13.94 36.07
C LEU A 211 -0.12 -13.21 34.78
N TYR A 212 0.47 -13.58 33.63
CA TYR A 212 0.07 -13.02 32.35
C TYR A 212 -1.42 -13.23 32.05
N GLU A 213 -1.95 -14.42 32.33
CA GLU A 213 -3.36 -14.77 32.12
C GLU A 213 -4.32 -14.02 33.06
N GLU A 214 -3.92 -13.82 34.33
CA GLU A 214 -4.71 -13.06 35.33
C GLU A 214 -4.91 -11.59 34.95
N TYR A 215 -3.91 -10.99 34.31
CA TYR A 215 -3.90 -9.59 33.86
C TYR A 215 -4.39 -9.42 32.42
N GLN A 216 -4.95 -10.47 31.81
CA GLN A 216 -5.67 -10.31 30.55
C GLN A 216 -7.05 -9.70 30.82
N ARG A 217 -7.32 -8.57 30.17
CA ARG A 217 -8.63 -7.93 30.15
C ARG A 217 -9.19 -8.00 28.74
N ILE A 218 -10.47 -8.33 28.62
CA ILE A 218 -11.17 -8.19 27.34
C ILE A 218 -11.18 -6.69 27.05
N ALA A 219 -10.45 -6.29 26.02
CA ALA A 219 -10.28 -4.88 25.70
C ALA A 219 -11.27 -4.42 24.64
N LYS A 220 -11.57 -5.30 23.67
CA LYS A 220 -12.49 -4.99 22.59
C LYS A 220 -13.04 -6.26 21.97
N VAL A 221 -14.36 -6.30 21.81
CA VAL A 221 -15.01 -7.23 20.88
C VAL A 221 -15.02 -6.55 19.51
N SER A 222 -14.44 -7.20 18.51
CA SER A 222 -14.36 -6.69 17.15
C SER A 222 -15.10 -7.62 16.20
N VAL A 223 -15.89 -7.03 15.31
CA VAL A 223 -16.51 -7.72 14.19
C VAL A 223 -15.70 -7.37 12.96
N THR A 224 -15.24 -8.39 12.24
CA THR A 224 -14.39 -8.22 11.05
C THR A 224 -15.02 -8.93 9.88
N LYS A 225 -15.09 -8.25 8.74
CA LYS A 225 -15.48 -8.88 7.47
C LYS A 225 -14.47 -9.95 7.09
N ARG A 226 -14.95 -11.05 6.52
CA ARG A 226 -14.15 -12.16 6.03
C ARG A 226 -14.71 -12.62 4.68
N PHE A 227 -13.99 -12.30 3.61
CA PHE A 227 -14.21 -12.91 2.32
C PHE A 227 -13.78 -14.38 2.39
N THR A 228 -14.68 -15.30 2.07
CA THR A 228 -14.43 -16.76 2.07
C THR A 228 -13.94 -17.28 0.73
N VAL A 229 -13.81 -16.38 -0.25
CA VAL A 229 -13.26 -16.64 -1.57
C VAL A 229 -11.85 -17.23 -1.44
N LYS A 230 -11.63 -18.40 -2.06
CA LYS A 230 -10.31 -19.02 -2.16
C LYS A 230 -9.59 -18.40 -3.35
N ALA A 231 -8.29 -18.17 -3.23
CA ALA A 231 -7.49 -17.71 -4.37
C ALA A 231 -7.44 -18.79 -5.46
N THR A 232 -7.60 -18.39 -6.72
CA THR A 232 -7.35 -19.26 -7.87
C THR A 232 -5.86 -19.64 -7.91
N GLU A 233 -5.55 -20.91 -8.14
CA GLU A 233 -4.18 -21.36 -8.33
C GLU A 233 -3.76 -21.09 -9.79
N PHE A 234 -2.65 -20.36 -9.96
CA PHE A 234 -2.08 -20.05 -11.26
C PHE A 234 -0.66 -20.59 -11.37
N GLU A 235 -0.31 -21.06 -12.57
CA GLU A 235 1.07 -21.33 -12.93
C GLU A 235 1.86 -20.02 -13.00
N ALA A 236 3.03 -19.99 -12.37
CA ALA A 236 3.83 -18.77 -12.23
C ALA A 236 4.18 -18.15 -13.59
N ASP A 237 4.62 -18.97 -14.54
CA ASP A 237 5.02 -18.54 -15.88
C ASP A 237 3.88 -17.88 -16.66
N SER A 238 2.63 -18.31 -16.43
CA SER A 238 1.46 -17.70 -17.07
C SER A 238 1.25 -16.28 -16.55
N ILE A 239 1.38 -16.07 -15.25
CA ILE A 239 1.25 -14.75 -14.62
C ILE A 239 2.42 -13.85 -15.01
N TYR A 240 3.62 -14.40 -15.11
CA TYR A 240 4.79 -13.64 -15.56
C TYR A 240 4.60 -13.16 -17.00
N ALA A 241 4.12 -14.02 -17.90
CA ALA A 241 3.82 -13.65 -19.27
C ALA A 241 2.69 -12.61 -19.36
N GLU A 242 1.59 -12.79 -18.61
CA GLU A 242 0.46 -11.86 -18.56
C GLU A 242 0.89 -10.43 -18.19
N PHE A 243 1.75 -10.31 -17.17
CA PHE A 243 2.21 -9.02 -16.68
C PHE A 243 3.55 -8.54 -17.27
N GLY A 244 4.13 -9.27 -18.22
CA GLY A 244 5.43 -8.93 -18.81
C GLY A 244 6.59 -8.92 -17.81
N LEU A 245 6.56 -9.83 -16.82
CA LEU A 245 7.66 -10.07 -15.91
C LEU A 245 8.66 -11.05 -16.53
N THR A 246 9.95 -10.74 -16.39
CA THR A 246 11.01 -11.69 -16.69
C THR A 246 11.12 -12.70 -15.56
N GLU A 247 11.07 -14.00 -15.87
CA GLU A 247 11.31 -15.09 -14.92
C GLU A 247 12.61 -14.87 -14.14
N PRO A 248 12.62 -15.00 -12.79
CA PRO A 248 13.81 -14.75 -11.98
C PRO A 248 15.04 -15.58 -12.39
N GLU A 249 14.81 -16.79 -12.89
CA GLU A 249 15.82 -17.70 -13.41
C GLU A 249 16.52 -17.12 -14.64
N LYS A 250 15.76 -16.49 -15.54
CA LYS A 250 16.27 -15.87 -16.77
C LYS A 250 17.03 -14.57 -16.50
N ILE A 251 16.70 -13.85 -15.42
CA ILE A 251 17.45 -12.67 -14.98
C ILE A 251 18.86 -13.07 -14.53
N GLY A 252 19.01 -14.25 -13.92
CA GLY A 252 20.29 -14.72 -13.43
C GLY A 252 20.85 -13.76 -12.37
N ASP A 253 22.14 -13.46 -12.44
CA ASP A 253 22.85 -12.64 -11.45
C ASP A 253 23.02 -11.18 -11.90
N ASP A 254 22.22 -10.74 -12.88
CA ASP A 254 22.16 -9.33 -13.27
C ASP A 254 21.50 -8.49 -12.16
N ILE A 255 22.33 -7.83 -11.36
CA ILE A 255 21.89 -6.99 -10.23
C ILE A 255 20.94 -5.86 -10.69
N ILE A 256 21.20 -5.25 -11.85
CA ILE A 256 20.33 -4.18 -12.36
C ILE A 256 19.02 -4.78 -12.86
N GLY A 257 19.07 -5.88 -13.60
CA GLY A 257 17.89 -6.64 -14.01
C GLY A 257 17.02 -7.07 -12.82
N LEU A 258 17.62 -7.56 -11.74
CA LEU A 258 16.93 -7.91 -10.50
C LEU A 258 16.28 -6.70 -9.84
N HIS A 259 16.97 -5.55 -9.80
CA HIS A 259 16.36 -4.32 -9.29
C HIS A 259 15.20 -3.84 -10.17
N GLN A 260 15.33 -3.88 -11.50
CA GLN A 260 14.25 -3.53 -12.42
C GLN A 260 13.04 -4.46 -12.31
N ALA A 261 13.28 -5.77 -12.12
CA ALA A 261 12.26 -6.75 -11.78
C ALA A 261 11.60 -6.45 -10.43
N ASN A 262 12.38 -6.04 -9.42
CA ASN A 262 11.82 -5.57 -8.16
C ASN A 262 11.01 -4.27 -8.34
N LEU A 263 11.36 -3.36 -9.24
CA LEU A 263 10.50 -2.19 -9.50
C LEU A 263 9.23 -2.56 -10.28
N ALA A 264 9.30 -3.58 -11.12
CA ALA A 264 8.18 -4.06 -11.94
C ALA A 264 6.98 -4.53 -11.11
N HIS A 265 7.23 -5.27 -10.03
CA HIS A 265 6.15 -5.85 -9.23
C HIS A 265 5.25 -4.78 -8.62
N TRP A 266 5.78 -3.56 -8.36
CA TRP A 266 5.00 -2.47 -7.79
C TRP A 266 3.84 -2.04 -8.69
N SER A 267 4.05 -2.01 -10.02
CA SER A 267 2.96 -1.70 -10.96
C SER A 267 1.87 -2.74 -10.86
N ILE A 268 2.24 -4.02 -10.84
CA ILE A 268 1.32 -5.16 -10.81
C ILE A 268 0.56 -5.21 -9.48
N ASP A 269 1.26 -5.11 -8.35
CA ASP A 269 0.68 -5.03 -7.01
C ASP A 269 -0.34 -3.87 -6.93
N ALA A 270 -0.02 -2.73 -7.55
CA ALA A 270 -0.93 -1.59 -7.57
C ALA A 270 -2.15 -1.80 -8.46
N ARG A 271 -2.04 -2.51 -9.60
CA ARG A 271 -3.19 -2.88 -10.44
C ARG A 271 -4.11 -3.85 -9.70
N LEU A 272 -3.53 -4.93 -9.16
CA LEU A 272 -4.28 -5.99 -8.46
C LEU A 272 -4.90 -5.48 -7.17
N GLY A 273 -4.17 -4.70 -6.37
CA GLY A 273 -4.71 -4.12 -5.13
C GLY A 273 -5.82 -3.11 -5.39
N TRP A 274 -5.75 -2.37 -6.50
CA TRP A 274 -6.82 -1.45 -6.92
C TRP A 274 -8.10 -2.21 -7.28
N GLU A 275 -7.98 -3.22 -8.14
CA GLU A 275 -9.11 -4.05 -8.55
C GLU A 275 -9.70 -4.83 -7.37
N GLN A 276 -8.86 -5.39 -6.51
CA GLN A 276 -9.30 -6.08 -5.28
C GLN A 276 -10.18 -5.16 -4.43
N GLU A 277 -9.77 -3.91 -4.18
CA GLU A 277 -10.55 -2.98 -3.36
C GLU A 277 -11.92 -2.68 -3.98
N LEU A 278 -12.00 -2.51 -5.31
CA LEU A 278 -13.26 -2.27 -6.01
C LEU A 278 -14.20 -3.47 -5.93
N LEU A 279 -13.68 -4.69 -6.15
CA LEU A 279 -14.47 -5.93 -6.06
C LEU A 279 -14.97 -6.16 -4.63
N GLU A 280 -14.10 -5.99 -3.64
CA GLU A 280 -14.48 -6.10 -2.23
C GLU A 280 -15.54 -5.04 -1.84
N ALA A 281 -15.41 -3.81 -2.34
CA ALA A 281 -16.37 -2.75 -2.08
C ALA A 281 -17.75 -3.06 -2.67
N LYS A 282 -17.80 -3.59 -3.91
CA LYS A 282 -19.05 -4.04 -4.55
C LYS A 282 -19.73 -5.12 -3.72
N LEU A 283 -18.99 -6.18 -3.35
CA LEU A 283 -19.53 -7.26 -2.51
C LEU A 283 -20.00 -6.79 -1.14
N LEU A 284 -19.30 -5.84 -0.51
CA LEU A 284 -19.67 -5.31 0.81
C LEU A 284 -20.93 -4.45 0.76
N THR A 285 -21.03 -3.57 -0.23
CA THR A 285 -22.20 -2.69 -0.39
C THR A 285 -23.47 -3.52 -0.64
N GLU A 286 -23.38 -4.56 -1.45
CA GLU A 286 -24.49 -5.50 -1.70
C GLU A 286 -24.90 -6.28 -0.44
N ALA A 287 -23.94 -6.59 0.44
CA ALA A 287 -24.20 -7.26 1.70
C ALA A 287 -24.58 -6.32 2.86
N SER A 288 -24.68 -5.00 2.64
CA SER A 288 -24.78 -3.99 3.70
C SER A 288 -25.96 -4.19 4.67
N GLU A 289 -27.08 -4.70 4.19
CA GLU A 289 -28.27 -4.97 5.00
C GLU A 289 -28.40 -6.43 5.46
N ALA A 290 -27.47 -7.31 5.06
CA ALA A 290 -27.53 -8.74 5.32
C ALA A 290 -26.42 -9.24 6.24
N GLU A 291 -26.64 -10.40 6.85
CA GLU A 291 -25.64 -11.12 7.65
C GLU A 291 -24.49 -11.68 6.79
N GLY A 292 -24.56 -11.56 5.46
CA GLY A 292 -23.50 -11.96 4.55
C GLY A 292 -24.04 -12.44 3.19
N ILE A 293 -23.13 -12.97 2.40
CA ILE A 293 -23.41 -13.58 1.10
C ILE A 293 -22.92 -15.02 1.17
N GLU A 294 -23.81 -15.99 0.99
CA GLU A 294 -23.49 -17.41 1.14
C GLU A 294 -22.28 -17.81 0.27
N GLY A 295 -21.24 -18.36 0.90
CA GLY A 295 -20.01 -18.80 0.22
C GLY A 295 -19.03 -17.69 -0.17
N ILE A 296 -19.39 -16.41 -0.07
CA ILE A 296 -18.56 -15.27 -0.52
C ILE A 296 -18.10 -14.39 0.65
N LEU A 297 -19.02 -13.97 1.51
CA LEU A 297 -18.76 -13.01 2.58
C LEU A 297 -19.44 -13.44 3.88
N ALA A 298 -18.64 -13.54 4.94
CA ALA A 298 -19.09 -13.81 6.29
C ALA A 298 -18.48 -12.82 7.28
N TRP A 299 -19.04 -12.75 8.48
CA TRP A 299 -18.52 -11.92 9.56
C TRP A 299 -17.87 -12.79 10.64
N LYS A 300 -16.70 -12.34 11.11
CA LYS A 300 -15.96 -12.99 12.20
C LYS A 300 -15.91 -12.08 13.40
N THR A 301 -16.56 -12.50 14.48
CA THR A 301 -16.44 -11.86 15.80
C THR A 301 -15.21 -12.40 16.51
N THR A 302 -14.34 -11.51 16.94
CA THR A 302 -13.13 -11.84 17.71
C THR A 302 -13.05 -10.97 18.95
N GLU A 303 -12.91 -11.60 20.10
CA GLU A 303 -12.57 -10.93 21.35
C GLU A 303 -11.06 -10.74 21.42
N SER A 304 -10.64 -9.48 21.48
CA SER A 304 -9.25 -9.14 21.75
C SER A 304 -9.06 -8.95 23.26
N LYS A 305 -8.11 -9.71 23.81
CA LYS A 305 -7.65 -9.54 25.18
C LYS A 305 -6.37 -8.73 25.16
N ASN A 306 -6.35 -7.60 25.87
CA ASN A 306 -5.13 -6.86 26.10
C ASN A 306 -4.58 -7.19 27.48
N PHE A 307 -3.26 -7.10 27.59
CA PHE A 307 -2.58 -7.23 28.85
C PHE A 307 -2.61 -5.88 29.59
N ASP A 308 -3.11 -5.86 30.82
CA ASP A 308 -3.12 -4.66 31.67
C ASP A 308 -1.71 -4.39 32.23
N ARG A 309 -0.89 -3.77 31.38
CA ARG A 309 0.50 -3.45 31.69
C ARG A 309 0.63 -2.55 32.92
N LYS A 310 -0.27 -1.58 33.11
CA LYS A 310 -0.16 -0.58 34.17
C LYS A 310 -0.41 -1.22 35.54
N ALA A 311 -1.50 -1.99 35.67
CA ALA A 311 -1.78 -2.72 36.90
C ALA A 311 -0.64 -3.71 37.21
N PHE A 312 -0.17 -4.44 36.19
CA PHE A 312 0.90 -5.41 36.38
C PHE A 312 2.23 -4.77 36.81
N GLU A 313 2.59 -3.61 36.29
CA GLU A 313 3.81 -2.88 36.70
C GLU A 313 3.74 -2.42 38.17
N ILE A 314 2.56 -2.05 38.65
CA ILE A 314 2.34 -1.62 40.04
C ILE A 314 2.35 -2.82 41.00
N GLU A 315 1.64 -3.90 40.64
CA GLU A 315 1.39 -5.03 41.51
C GLU A 315 2.50 -6.09 41.47
N HIS A 316 3.23 -6.20 40.35
CA HIS A 316 4.32 -7.16 40.12
C HIS A 316 5.58 -6.49 39.53
N PRO A 317 6.20 -5.53 40.24
CA PRO A 317 7.31 -4.74 39.69
C PRO A 317 8.57 -5.57 39.39
N VAL A 318 8.79 -6.68 40.10
CA VAL A 318 9.96 -7.55 39.91
C VAL A 318 9.83 -8.36 38.62
N GLU A 319 8.69 -9.03 38.45
CA GLU A 319 8.37 -9.81 37.26
C GLU A 319 8.24 -8.90 36.02
N PHE A 320 7.75 -7.68 36.22
CA PHE A 320 7.72 -6.65 35.18
C PHE A 320 9.14 -6.30 34.70
N ALA A 321 10.07 -6.03 35.63
CA ALA A 321 11.47 -5.75 35.29
C ALA A 321 12.16 -6.96 34.61
N ASP A 322 11.89 -8.19 35.06
CA ASP A 322 12.44 -9.42 34.48
C ASP A 322 11.84 -9.80 33.10
N SER A 323 10.79 -9.08 32.69
CA SER A 323 10.11 -9.26 31.40
C SER A 323 10.62 -8.34 30.30
N PHE A 324 11.66 -7.55 30.56
CA PHE A 324 12.31 -6.73 29.55
C PHE A 324 13.20 -7.57 28.63
N LYS A 325 13.16 -7.26 27.33
CA LYS A 325 14.02 -7.87 26.32
C LYS A 325 14.97 -6.82 25.77
N PHE A 326 16.26 -7.06 25.97
CA PHE A 326 17.29 -6.34 25.25
C PHE A 326 17.29 -6.76 23.78
N THR A 327 17.19 -5.77 22.91
CA THR A 327 17.35 -5.92 21.46
C THR A 327 18.56 -5.12 21.04
N PRO A 328 19.62 -5.77 20.52
CA PRO A 328 20.83 -5.06 20.10
C PRO A 328 20.52 -4.12 18.94
N ALA A 329 21.39 -3.14 18.73
CA ALA A 329 21.34 -2.30 17.54
C ALA A 329 21.41 -3.19 16.29
N THR A 330 20.56 -2.89 15.30
CA THR A 330 20.51 -3.64 14.05
C THR A 330 20.42 -2.68 12.87
N THR A 331 20.99 -3.11 11.75
CA THR A 331 20.86 -2.42 10.47
C THR A 331 20.11 -3.34 9.52
N THR A 332 19.01 -2.85 8.97
CA THR A 332 18.25 -3.55 7.93
C THR A 332 18.39 -2.83 6.61
N TRP A 333 18.37 -3.60 5.53
CA TRP A 333 18.42 -3.08 4.17
C TRP A 333 17.09 -3.39 3.49
N ARG A 334 16.51 -2.35 2.89
CA ARG A 334 15.31 -2.46 2.05
C ARG A 334 15.72 -2.14 0.63
N VAL A 335 15.29 -2.92 -0.35
CA VAL A 335 15.53 -2.57 -1.76
C VAL A 335 14.86 -1.22 -2.06
N ALA A 336 15.58 -0.32 -2.71
CA ALA A 336 15.08 1.00 -3.06
C ALA A 336 13.88 0.91 -4.02
N GLU A 337 12.98 1.89 -3.92
CA GLU A 337 11.78 1.97 -4.77
C GLU A 337 11.96 2.89 -5.99
N TRP A 338 13.20 3.23 -6.33
CA TRP A 338 13.54 4.13 -7.42
C TRP A 338 14.79 3.66 -8.16
N ALA A 339 14.85 3.93 -9.45
CA ALA A 339 16.03 3.71 -10.28
C ALA A 339 16.98 4.91 -10.15
N SER A 340 18.04 4.75 -9.36
CA SER A 340 19.15 5.71 -9.24
C SER A 340 20.21 5.54 -10.34
N TYR A 341 19.86 4.89 -11.45
CA TYR A 341 20.73 4.57 -12.58
C TYR A 341 20.03 4.84 -13.91
N SER A 342 20.81 5.14 -14.96
CA SER A 342 20.30 5.29 -16.32
C SER A 342 19.76 3.95 -16.81
N ILE A 343 18.47 3.90 -17.14
CA ILE A 343 17.89 2.82 -17.94
C ILE A 343 18.37 3.07 -19.37
N LYS A 344 19.60 2.64 -19.71
CA LYS A 344 19.95 2.55 -21.13
C LYS A 344 19.05 1.46 -21.71
N ASN A 345 18.23 1.85 -22.70
CA ASN A 345 17.29 0.99 -23.43
C ASN A 345 17.77 -0.46 -23.49
N TYR A 346 17.05 -1.34 -22.80
CA TYR A 346 17.07 -2.79 -23.00
C TYR A 346 15.87 -3.17 -23.87
#